data_AF-A0A4U2ZWM2-F1
#
_entry.id   AF-A0A4U2ZWM2-F1
#
_cell.length_a   1.000
_cell.length_b   1.000
_cell.length_c   1.000
_cell.angle_alpha   90.00
_cell.angle_beta   90.00
_cell.angle_gamma   90.00
#
_symmetry.space_group_name_H-M   'P 1'
#
loop_
_entity.id
_entity.type
_entity.pdbx_description
1 polymer ?
#
loop_
_entity_poly.entity_id
_entity_poly.type
_entity_poly.pdbx_seq_one_letter_code
_entity_poly.pdbx_strand_id
1 'polypeptide(L)'
;MRNKKQCSYCRKVKYLDDFHNHARTPDGKQTRCKPCNGATRTTYAFTPLIPIEVNGEIIDHRECTDCGETLPLDSFHRNGRGGHIPRCKMCYNARIERSKAIRQALTSEK
;
A
#
# COMPACT_ATOMS: atom_id res chain seq x y z
N MET A 1 3.42 -34.36 -10.62
CA MET A 1 3.58 -32.90 -10.37
C MET A 1 2.74 -32.49 -9.18
N ARG A 2 3.30 -31.75 -8.21
CA ARG A 2 2.55 -31.28 -7.03
C ARG A 2 1.74 -30.05 -7.41
N ASN A 3 0.43 -30.19 -7.63
CA ASN A 3 -0.48 -29.10 -8.05
C ASN A 3 -1.10 -28.30 -6.89
N LYS A 4 -0.67 -28.59 -5.65
CA LYS A 4 -1.11 -27.91 -4.44
C LYS A 4 0.09 -27.46 -3.61
N LYS A 5 -0.03 -26.32 -2.94
CA LYS A 5 0.96 -25.85 -1.96
C LYS A 5 0.29 -25.22 -0.75
N GLN A 6 0.99 -25.21 0.38
CA GLN A 6 0.53 -24.53 1.59
C GLN A 6 0.86 -23.04 1.53
N CYS A 7 -0.11 -22.18 1.82
CA CYS A 7 0.13 -20.74 1.98
C CYS A 7 0.96 -20.46 3.24
N SER A 8 2.05 -19.69 3.11
CA SER A 8 2.92 -19.35 4.25
C SER A 8 2.26 -18.45 5.30
N TYR A 9 1.17 -17.76 4.95
CA TYR A 9 0.45 -16.85 5.84
C TYR A 9 -0.74 -17.53 6.52
N CYS A 10 -1.79 -17.92 5.77
CA CYS A 10 -2.98 -18.54 6.35
C CYS A 10 -2.86 -20.04 6.62
N ARG A 11 -1.71 -20.66 6.28
CA ARG A 11 -1.39 -22.07 6.51
C ARG A 11 -2.33 -23.11 5.86
N LYS A 12 -3.29 -22.69 5.03
CA LYS A 12 -4.17 -23.59 4.26
C LYS A 12 -3.47 -24.13 3.00
N VAL A 13 -3.70 -25.41 2.68
CA VAL A 13 -3.28 -26.04 1.41
C VAL A 13 -4.25 -25.64 0.31
N LYS A 14 -3.72 -25.17 -0.82
CA LYS A 14 -4.48 -24.57 -1.94
C LYS A 14 -3.89 -25.00 -3.27
N TYR A 15 -4.64 -24.86 -4.36
CA TYR A 15 -4.15 -25.15 -5.70
C TYR A 15 -3.11 -24.12 -6.13
N LEU A 16 -2.15 -24.50 -6.99
CA LEU A 16 -1.14 -23.54 -7.49
C LEU A 16 -1.75 -22.33 -8.20
N ASP A 17 -2.95 -22.45 -8.76
CA ASP A 17 -3.69 -21.35 -9.40
C ASP A 17 -4.25 -20.33 -8.40
N ASP A 18 -4.34 -20.70 -7.11
CA ASP A 18 -4.66 -19.77 -6.02
C ASP A 18 -3.47 -18.88 -5.63
N PHE A 19 -2.34 -18.98 -6.34
CA PHE A 19 -1.12 -18.20 -6.09
C PHE A 19 -0.76 -17.39 -7.34
N HIS A 20 -0.24 -16.17 -7.14
CA HIS A 20 0.30 -15.40 -8.26
C HIS A 20 1.60 -16.03 -8.78
N ASN A 21 1.90 -15.81 -10.06
CA ASN A 21 3.13 -16.28 -10.67
C ASN A 21 4.36 -15.57 -10.08
N HIS A 22 5.43 -16.33 -9.91
CA HIS A 22 6.74 -15.85 -9.49
C HIS A 22 7.82 -16.69 -10.19
N ALA A 23 8.23 -16.27 -11.39
CA ALA A 23 9.10 -17.08 -12.27
C ALA A 23 10.44 -17.52 -11.62
N ARG A 24 10.93 -16.79 -10.62
CA ARG A 24 12.18 -17.11 -9.91
C ARG A 24 12.05 -18.18 -8.81
N THR A 25 10.86 -18.73 -8.53
CA THR A 25 10.71 -19.81 -7.53
C THR A 25 10.69 -21.18 -8.20
N PRO A 26 11.12 -22.26 -7.52
CA PRO A 26 11.16 -23.61 -8.10
C PRO A 26 9.83 -24.11 -8.66
N ASP A 27 8.71 -23.65 -8.10
CA ASP A 27 7.34 -23.99 -8.52
C ASP A 27 6.67 -22.89 -9.36
N GLY A 28 7.38 -21.80 -9.66
CA GLY A 28 6.87 -20.66 -10.43
C GLY A 28 5.75 -19.87 -9.73
N LYS A 29 5.50 -20.07 -8.43
CA LYS A 29 4.40 -19.45 -7.68
C LYS A 29 4.85 -18.75 -6.39
N GLN A 30 4.19 -17.66 -6.05
CA GLN A 30 4.34 -16.96 -4.75
C GLN A 30 4.16 -17.90 -3.55
N THR A 31 4.75 -17.56 -2.40
CA THR A 31 4.61 -18.34 -1.15
C THR A 31 3.28 -18.13 -0.44
N ARG A 32 2.62 -16.99 -0.70
CA ARG A 32 1.29 -16.62 -0.18
C ARG A 32 0.24 -16.73 -1.28
N CYS A 33 -0.94 -17.23 -0.94
CA CYS A 33 -2.08 -17.27 -1.87
C CYS A 33 -2.56 -15.85 -2.21
N LYS A 34 -3.28 -15.70 -3.33
CA LYS A 34 -3.78 -14.42 -3.86
C LYS A 34 -4.50 -13.57 -2.79
N PRO A 35 -5.47 -14.12 -2.00
CA PRO A 35 -6.13 -13.34 -0.95
C PRO A 35 -5.18 -12.84 0.13
N CYS A 36 -4.26 -13.69 0.61
CA CYS A 36 -3.29 -13.31 1.64
C CYS A 36 -2.27 -12.30 1.11
N ASN A 37 -1.91 -12.38 -0.17
CA ASN A 37 -1.04 -11.39 -0.80
C ASN A 37 -1.74 -10.00 -0.84
N GLY A 38 -3.03 -9.97 -1.17
CA GLY A 38 -3.86 -8.77 -1.09
C GLY A 38 -3.95 -8.21 0.33
N ALA A 39 -4.36 -9.05 1.29
CA ALA A 39 -4.54 -8.67 2.69
C ALA A 39 -3.27 -8.04 3.30
N THR A 40 -2.08 -8.58 3.00
CA THR A 40 -0.82 -8.05 3.55
C THR A 40 -0.47 -6.64 3.09
N ARG A 41 -1.07 -6.14 2.01
CA ARG A 41 -0.83 -4.80 1.46
C ARG A 41 -1.73 -3.74 2.09
N THR A 42 -2.76 -4.15 2.81
CA THR A 42 -3.81 -3.29 3.36
C THR A 42 -4.08 -3.59 4.84
N THR A 43 -3.16 -4.23 5.56
CA THR A 43 -3.35 -4.56 7.00
C THR A 43 -3.35 -3.34 7.90
N TYR A 44 -2.97 -2.17 7.38
CA TYR A 44 -2.83 -0.92 8.13
C TYR A 44 -1.91 -1.00 9.36
N ALA A 45 -1.11 -2.07 9.49
CA ALA A 45 -0.28 -2.33 10.68
C ALA A 45 0.72 -1.21 10.97
N PHE A 46 1.31 -0.62 9.93
CA PHE A 46 2.28 0.48 10.07
C PHE A 46 1.67 1.86 9.79
N THR A 47 0.45 1.88 9.27
CA THR A 47 -0.23 3.12 8.93
C THR A 47 -1.71 2.92 9.26
N PRO A 48 -2.07 3.05 10.54
CA PRO A 48 -3.40 2.72 11.03
C PRO A 48 -4.50 3.55 10.38
N LEU A 49 -5.71 2.98 10.33
CA LEU A 49 -6.92 3.75 10.10
C LEU A 49 -7.55 4.06 11.46
N ILE A 50 -7.99 5.31 11.61
CA ILE A 50 -8.62 5.84 12.81
C ILE A 50 -10.08 6.11 12.43
N PRO A 51 -11.03 5.26 12.83
CA PRO A 51 -12.45 5.54 12.61
C PRO A 51 -12.87 6.70 13.51
N ILE A 52 -13.44 7.77 12.92
CA ILE A 52 -13.95 8.93 13.64
C ILE A 52 -15.40 9.17 13.23
N GLU A 53 -16.28 9.37 14.21
CA GLU A 53 -17.67 9.71 13.95
C GLU A 53 -17.82 11.20 13.64
N VAL A 54 -18.42 11.52 12.50
CA VAL A 54 -18.73 12.88 12.06
C VAL A 54 -20.18 12.90 11.60
N ASN A 55 -21.02 13.67 12.28
CA ASN A 55 -22.47 13.78 12.00
C ASN A 55 -23.20 12.42 11.98
N GLY A 56 -22.81 11.48 12.84
CA GLY A 56 -23.40 10.14 12.90
C GLY A 56 -22.85 9.15 11.87
N GLU A 57 -21.88 9.54 11.04
CA GLU A 57 -21.21 8.66 10.08
C GLU A 57 -19.79 8.34 10.54
N ILE A 58 -19.40 7.06 10.49
CA ILE A 58 -18.00 6.65 10.75
C ILE A 58 -17.18 6.88 9.49
N ILE A 59 -16.22 7.79 9.57
CA ILE A 59 -15.28 8.10 8.50
C ILE A 59 -13.88 7.63 8.91
N ASP A 60 -13.23 6.87 8.04
CA ASP A 60 -11.85 6.46 8.24
C ASP A 60 -10.89 7.64 8.03
N HIS A 61 -10.10 7.90 9.06
CA HIS A 61 -9.03 8.89 9.08
C HIS A 61 -7.65 8.23 9.16
N ARG A 62 -6.61 9.04 8.94
CA ARG A 62 -5.22 8.64 9.02
C ARG A 62 -4.34 9.81 9.42
N GLU A 63 -3.32 9.52 10.22
CA GLU A 63 -2.24 10.47 10.49
C GLU A 63 -1.29 10.58 9.29
N CYS A 64 -1.02 11.81 8.85
CA CYS A 64 -0.03 12.08 7.81
C CYS A 64 1.39 11.90 8.37
N THR A 65 2.21 11.06 7.73
CA THR A 65 3.59 10.79 8.18
C THR A 65 4.57 11.96 8.00
N ASP A 66 4.13 13.06 7.36
CA ASP A 66 4.97 14.23 7.14
C ASP A 66 4.56 15.41 8.05
N CYS A 67 3.26 15.73 8.18
CA CYS A 67 2.78 16.84 9.03
C CYS A 67 2.17 16.41 10.38
N GLY A 68 1.88 15.12 10.59
CA GLY A 68 1.27 14.61 11.83
C GLY A 68 -0.23 14.88 11.97
N GLU A 69 -0.89 15.56 11.02
CA GLU A 69 -2.33 15.80 11.10
C GLU A 69 -3.13 14.52 10.84
N THR A 70 -4.17 14.30 11.65
CA THR A 70 -5.16 13.24 11.42
C THR A 70 -6.24 13.77 10.49
N LEU A 71 -6.27 13.24 9.26
CA LEU A 71 -7.15 13.72 8.19
C LEU A 71 -8.00 12.57 7.63
N PRO A 72 -9.18 12.85 7.03
CA PRO A 72 -9.98 11.84 6.37
C PRO A 72 -9.22 11.21 5.19
N LEU A 73 -9.52 9.95 4.86
CA LEU A 73 -8.80 9.20 3.82
C LEU A 73 -8.82 9.87 2.43
N ASP A 74 -9.86 10.66 2.13
CA ASP A 74 -9.96 11.43 0.89
C ASP A 74 -8.88 12.52 0.75
N SER A 75 -8.24 12.90 1.86
CA SER A 75 -7.15 13.86 1.92
C SER A 75 -5.80 13.25 1.56
N PHE A 76 -5.79 11.97 1.17
CA PHE A 76 -4.60 11.19 0.76
C PHE A 76 -4.73 10.69 -0.69
N HIS A 77 -3.61 10.56 -1.39
CA HIS A 77 -3.62 9.98 -2.74
C HIS A 77 -3.73 8.45 -2.69
N ARG A 78 -4.47 7.85 -3.64
CA ARG A 78 -4.47 6.40 -3.85
C ARG A 78 -3.11 5.94 -4.37
N ASN A 79 -2.63 4.79 -3.88
CA ASN A 79 -1.33 4.22 -4.27
C ASN A 79 -1.39 3.28 -5.50
N GLY A 80 -2.53 3.23 -6.19
CA GLY A 80 -2.78 2.34 -7.34
C GLY A 80 -2.82 0.83 -7.01
N ARG A 81 -2.75 0.48 -5.71
CA ARG A 81 -2.57 -0.89 -5.21
C ARG A 81 -3.61 -1.26 -4.15
N GLY A 82 -4.75 -0.56 -4.15
CA GLY A 82 -5.84 -0.75 -3.20
C GLY A 82 -5.67 -0.04 -1.85
N GLY A 83 -4.67 0.82 -1.68
CA GLY A 83 -4.47 1.61 -0.46
C GLY A 83 -4.19 3.09 -0.73
N HIS A 84 -3.82 3.80 0.32
CA HIS A 84 -3.47 5.22 0.30
C HIS A 84 -1.98 5.41 0.57
N ILE A 85 -1.39 6.44 -0.05
CA ILE A 85 -0.07 6.94 0.33
C ILE A 85 -0.21 7.54 1.74
N PRO A 86 0.71 7.27 2.70
CA PRO A 86 0.55 7.71 4.07
C PRO A 86 0.91 9.20 4.29
N ARG A 87 0.81 10.01 3.24
CA ARG A 87 1.06 11.46 3.25
C ARG A 87 -0.15 12.17 2.67
N CYS A 88 -0.62 13.21 3.34
CA CYS A 88 -1.71 14.02 2.82
C CYS A 88 -1.33 14.63 1.46
N LYS A 89 -2.34 14.96 0.65
CA LYS A 89 -2.17 15.54 -0.70
C LYS A 89 -1.27 16.77 -0.68
N MET A 90 -1.39 17.62 0.35
CA MET A 90 -0.56 18.83 0.51
C MET A 90 0.92 18.47 0.67
N CYS A 91 1.28 17.66 1.67
CA CYS A 91 2.67 17.24 1.88
C CYS A 91 3.25 16.48 0.69
N TYR A 92 2.45 15.61 0.07
CA TYR A 92 2.86 14.87 -1.13
C TYR A 92 3.20 15.81 -2.29
N ASN A 93 2.32 16.76 -2.60
CA ASN A 93 2.52 17.72 -3.70
C ASN A 93 3.71 18.63 -3.42
N ALA A 94 3.87 19.12 -2.20
CA ALA A 94 5.03 19.94 -1.81
C ALA A 94 6.36 19.22 -2.06
N ARG A 95 6.43 17.90 -1.79
CA ARG A 95 7.62 17.09 -2.09
C ARG A 95 7.87 16.95 -3.58
N ILE A 96 6.82 16.71 -4.37
CA ILE A 96 6.94 16.60 -5.83
C ILE A 96 7.48 17.91 -6.41
N GLU A 97 6.93 19.05 -6.01
CA GLU A 97 7.41 20.36 -6.47
C GLU A 97 8.85 20.63 -6.02
N ARG A 98 9.21 20.32 -4.77
CA ARG A 98 10.60 20.40 -4.30
C ARG A 98 11.54 19.53 -5.15
N SER A 99 11.16 18.29 -5.45
CA SER A 99 11.97 17.40 -6.27
C SER A 99 12.11 17.88 -7.72
N LYS A 100 11.08 18.49 -8.30
CA LYS A 100 11.16 19.13 -9.62
C LYS A 100 12.12 20.30 -9.61
N ALA A 101 12.02 21.20 -8.61
CA ALA A 101 12.91 22.35 -8.47
C ALA A 101 14.38 21.93 -8.31
N ILE A 102 14.66 20.92 -7.47
CA ILE A 102 16.02 20.36 -7.33
C ILE A 102 16.52 19.79 -8.65
N ARG A 103 15.70 18.99 -9.36
CA ARG A 103 16.10 18.43 -10.65
C ARG A 103 16.40 19.52 -11.66
N GLN A 104 15.56 20.55 -11.73
CA GLN A 104 15.75 21.68 -12.63
C GLN A 104 17.07 22.40 -12.34
N ALA A 105 17.36 22.71 -11.07
CA ALA A 105 18.63 23.33 -10.69
C ALA A 105 19.84 22.49 -11.14
N LEU A 106 19.81 21.18 -10.88
CA LEU A 106 20.90 20.26 -11.25
C LEU A 106 21.09 20.10 -12.77
N THR A 107 20.03 20.31 -13.57
CA THR A 107 20.10 20.21 -15.04
C THR A 107 20.40 21.53 -15.73
N SER A 108 20.04 22.66 -15.13
CA SER A 108 20.28 24.00 -15.68
C SER A 108 21.71 24.50 -15.46
N GLU A 109 22.49 23.81 -14.62
CA GLU A 109 23.93 24.06 -14.39
C GLU A 109 24.84 23.29 -15.37
N LYS A 110 24.27 22.61 -16.38
CA LYS A 110 24.99 21.97 -17.50
C LYS A 110 24.77 22.73 -18.80
#